data_AF-A0A835LGE7-F1
#
_entry.id   AF-A0A835LGE7-F1
#
_cell.length_a   1.000
_cell.length_b   1.000
_cell.length_c   1.000
_cell.angle_alpha   90.00
_cell.angle_beta   90.00
_cell.angle_gamma   90.00
#
_symmetry.space_group_name_H-M   'P 1'
#
loop_
_entity.id
_entity.type
_entity.pdbx_description
1 polymer ?
#
loop_
_entity_poly.entity_id
_entity_poly.type
_entity_poly.pdbx_seq_one_letter_code
_entity_poly.pdbx_strand_id
1 'polypeptide(L)'
;PRIRQIKIKTGVVKRIAKEKVVYEKEAEQQKNRIQKLKDEGQDEHNIRKQEEVLQESLMMVPDCQRRLVKAYSDLKNTLETEQDLKEHEDYIAAQQVLKDAESQLPDLPPNYVPPPPQPPPYFIPASTPAAKREKQDQEILKTFEKRIPVRELTQINVKPLSISEVREEIRKMVVTVNDLKAKQKTLSENISTLSDDEWRSTMEQVEENKALINKTLTVLNGPYNDLLQKLLAKRAAKRLQRSRKIDENLQKIKDDINKAKQEAEQKLQADMVLKEVLRKKSDAKKCLTKLDALVKLRKARQNTAAGRGETVSDNEEAAFLSHIEKLKSLWERKLVLYNKEEVELRAQLEEDSEKQYSMLAEAEQNVATNLNLWRTALFGGKLPQADFGGDVAKFIAVRSQWDRYISTEGSSLPVGWVPPTTRIDDKPA
;
A
#
# COMPACT_ATOMS: atom_id res chain seq x y z
N PRO A 1 -42.66 14.61 9.67
CA PRO A 1 -41.58 14.37 8.67
C PRO A 1 -40.28 15.13 8.97
N ARG A 2 -40.39 16.45 9.22
CA ARG A 2 -39.29 17.39 9.54
C ARG A 2 -38.52 17.01 10.82
N ILE A 3 -39.23 16.85 11.94
CA ILE A 3 -38.65 16.35 13.21
C ILE A 3 -37.94 14.99 13.07
N ARG A 4 -38.50 14.07 12.29
CA ARG A 4 -37.86 12.77 12.02
C ARG A 4 -36.52 12.95 11.30
N GLN A 5 -36.42 13.93 10.40
CA GLN A 5 -35.19 14.23 9.68
C GLN A 5 -34.14 14.86 10.59
N ILE A 6 -34.54 15.79 11.48
CA ILE A 6 -33.67 16.32 12.54
C ILE A 6 -33.11 15.16 13.38
N LYS A 7 -33.97 14.29 13.90
CA LYS A 7 -33.56 13.14 14.72
C LYS A 7 -32.57 12.21 14.01
N ILE A 8 -32.78 11.95 12.73
CA ILE A 8 -31.87 11.14 11.91
C ILE A 8 -30.50 11.83 11.79
N LYS A 9 -30.48 13.12 11.40
CA LYS A 9 -29.24 13.89 11.22
C LYS A 9 -28.48 14.05 12.54
N THR A 10 -29.17 14.29 13.65
CA THR A 10 -28.61 14.28 15.01
C THR A 10 -27.96 12.94 15.35
N GLY A 11 -28.62 11.83 15.02
CA GLY A 11 -28.05 10.49 15.19
C GLY A 11 -26.79 10.24 14.34
N VAL A 12 -26.73 10.79 13.13
CA VAL A 12 -25.55 10.71 12.26
C VAL A 12 -24.37 11.46 12.88
N VAL A 13 -24.55 12.73 13.29
CA VAL A 13 -23.50 13.52 13.93
C VAL A 13 -22.98 12.83 15.20
N LYS A 14 -23.89 12.34 16.05
CA LYS A 14 -23.52 11.65 17.30
C LYS A 14 -22.72 10.36 17.07
N ARG A 15 -23.01 9.59 16.01
CA ARG A 15 -22.22 8.39 15.67
C ARG A 15 -20.83 8.75 15.17
N ILE A 16 -20.74 9.69 14.23
CA ILE A 16 -19.44 10.07 13.63
C ILE A 16 -18.53 10.72 14.68
N ALA A 17 -19.08 11.55 15.58
CA ALA A 17 -18.34 12.10 16.71
C ALA A 17 -17.76 11.01 17.61
N LYS A 18 -18.54 9.95 17.91
CA LYS A 18 -18.05 8.79 18.67
C LYS A 18 -17.01 7.98 17.91
N GLU A 19 -17.20 7.73 16.62
CA GLU A 19 -16.22 7.05 15.77
C GLU A 19 -14.87 7.76 15.82
N LYS A 20 -14.87 9.09 15.68
CA LYS A 20 -13.65 9.91 15.78
C LYS A 20 -12.92 9.70 17.12
N VAL A 21 -13.63 9.81 18.24
CA VAL A 21 -13.06 9.63 19.59
C VAL A 21 -12.48 8.23 19.77
N VAL A 22 -13.13 7.19 19.23
CA VAL A 22 -12.62 5.82 19.29
C VAL A 22 -11.30 5.69 18.53
N TYR A 23 -11.22 6.21 17.30
CA TYR A 23 -9.98 6.16 16.51
C TYR A 23 -8.85 7.01 17.10
N GLU A 24 -9.16 8.19 17.65
CA GLU A 24 -8.17 9.03 18.35
C GLU A 24 -7.59 8.30 19.58
N LYS A 25 -8.46 7.65 20.38
CA LYS A 25 -8.05 6.87 21.54
C LYS A 25 -7.22 5.64 21.15
N GLU A 26 -7.58 4.97 20.07
CA GLU A 26 -6.83 3.84 19.55
C GLU A 26 -5.41 4.26 19.10
N ALA A 27 -5.30 5.36 18.36
CA ALA A 27 -4.01 5.93 17.96
C ALA A 27 -3.15 6.31 19.18
N GLU A 28 -3.75 6.90 20.21
CA GLU A 28 -3.05 7.23 21.45
C GLU A 28 -2.57 5.99 22.21
N GLN A 29 -3.40 4.94 22.30
CA GLN A 29 -3.00 3.66 22.90
C GLN A 29 -1.82 3.03 22.18
N GLN A 30 -1.82 3.07 20.84
CA GLN A 30 -0.73 2.54 20.04
C GLN A 30 0.54 3.37 20.17
N LYS A 31 0.44 4.70 20.21
CA LYS A 31 1.57 5.59 20.47
C LYS A 31 2.20 5.31 21.83
N ASN A 32 1.39 5.14 22.87
CA ASN A 32 1.86 4.78 24.21
C ASN A 32 2.52 3.40 24.23
N ARG A 33 2.01 2.44 23.47
CA ARG A 33 2.64 1.12 23.32
C ARG A 33 4.00 1.21 22.63
N ILE A 34 4.13 1.99 21.56
CA ILE A 34 5.41 2.23 20.88
C ILE A 34 6.41 2.89 21.83
N GLN A 35 5.97 3.87 22.62
CA GLN A 35 6.86 4.52 23.59
C GLN A 35 7.38 3.52 24.62
N LYS A 36 6.52 2.65 25.17
CA LYS A 36 6.95 1.57 26.08
C LYS A 36 7.96 0.63 25.42
N LEU A 37 7.74 0.22 24.17
CA LEU A 37 8.68 -0.63 23.43
C LEU A 37 10.04 0.06 23.22
N LYS A 38 10.04 1.38 23.01
CA LYS A 38 11.26 2.20 22.92
C LYS A 38 11.98 2.29 24.27
N ASP A 39 11.24 2.52 25.35
CA ASP A 39 11.79 2.65 26.71
C ASP A 39 12.36 1.31 27.22
N GLU A 40 11.75 0.18 26.83
CA GLU A 40 12.22 -1.18 27.14
C GLU A 40 13.39 -1.64 26.24
N GLY A 41 13.84 -0.83 25.28
CA GLY A 41 14.96 -1.15 24.39
C GLY A 41 14.71 -2.35 23.47
N GLN A 42 13.45 -2.58 23.07
CA GLN A 42 13.08 -3.67 22.17
C GLN A 42 13.68 -3.48 20.76
N ASP A 43 13.73 -4.58 20.00
CA ASP A 43 14.32 -4.59 18.66
C ASP A 43 13.66 -3.60 17.68
N GLU A 44 14.47 -2.92 16.86
CA GLU A 44 14.03 -1.91 15.89
C GLU A 44 12.97 -2.44 14.90
N HIS A 45 13.03 -3.73 14.54
CA HIS A 45 12.04 -4.34 13.65
C HIS A 45 10.66 -4.37 14.30
N ASN A 46 10.58 -4.71 15.58
CA ASN A 46 9.31 -4.75 16.32
C ASN A 46 8.74 -3.35 16.53
N ILE A 47 9.60 -2.37 16.81
CA ILE A 47 9.20 -0.97 16.92
C ILE A 47 8.66 -0.45 15.58
N ARG A 48 9.38 -0.68 14.47
CA ARG A 48 8.95 -0.27 13.13
C ARG A 48 7.64 -0.95 12.74
N LYS A 49 7.46 -2.23 13.09
CA LYS A 49 6.20 -2.92 12.82
C LYS A 49 5.05 -2.30 13.59
N GLN A 50 5.25 -1.94 14.85
CA GLN A 50 4.22 -1.27 15.65
C GLN A 50 3.95 0.17 15.16
N GLU A 51 4.95 0.87 14.65
CA GLU A 51 4.79 2.18 13.99
C GLU A 51 3.92 2.09 12.72
N GLU A 52 4.00 1.01 11.94
CA GLU A 52 3.07 0.76 10.82
C GLU A 52 1.62 0.63 11.32
N VAL A 53 1.39 -0.13 12.40
CA VAL A 53 0.04 -0.28 12.98
C VAL A 53 -0.49 1.08 13.49
N LEU A 54 0.37 1.90 14.10
CA LEU A 54 -0.03 3.26 14.53
C LEU A 54 -0.45 4.11 13.32
N GLN A 55 0.28 3.99 12.21
CA GLN A 55 -0.03 4.73 11.00
C GLN A 55 -1.37 4.29 10.39
N GLU A 56 -1.72 3.00 10.44
CA GLU A 56 -3.04 2.50 10.04
C GLU A 56 -4.17 3.13 10.86
N SER A 57 -4.04 3.21 12.20
CA SER A 57 -5.05 3.86 13.05
C SER A 57 -5.12 5.38 12.81
N LEU A 58 -3.98 6.05 12.58
CA LEU A 58 -3.95 7.48 12.26
C LEU A 58 -4.61 7.80 10.91
N MET A 59 -4.51 6.91 9.92
CA MET A 59 -5.11 7.10 8.61
C MET A 59 -6.66 7.11 8.63
N MET A 60 -7.28 6.62 9.70
CA MET A 60 -8.75 6.59 9.86
C MET A 60 -9.32 7.92 10.38
N VAL A 61 -8.52 8.72 11.11
CA VAL A 61 -8.97 9.96 11.77
C VAL A 61 -9.36 11.07 10.78
N PRO A 62 -8.59 11.34 9.70
CA PRO A 62 -8.93 12.41 8.74
C PRO A 62 -10.26 12.18 8.02
N ASP A 63 -10.60 10.93 7.72
CA ASP A 63 -11.88 10.62 7.07
C ASP A 63 -13.07 10.87 8.00
N CYS A 64 -12.95 10.45 9.27
CA CYS A 64 -13.95 10.71 10.29
C CYS A 64 -14.15 12.22 10.53
N GLN A 65 -13.06 13.00 10.53
CA GLN A 65 -13.12 14.47 10.61
C GLN A 65 -13.88 15.08 9.43
N ARG A 66 -13.57 14.69 8.19
CA ARG A 66 -14.29 15.19 7.00
C ARG A 66 -15.78 14.83 7.04
N ARG A 67 -16.11 13.58 7.40
CA ARG A 67 -17.50 13.13 7.56
C ARG A 67 -18.21 13.90 8.67
N LEU A 68 -17.52 14.20 9.77
CA LEU A 68 -18.07 14.98 10.89
C LEU A 68 -18.37 16.42 10.46
N VAL A 69 -17.44 17.09 9.79
CA VAL A 69 -17.62 18.45 9.27
C VAL A 69 -18.84 18.53 8.33
N LYS A 70 -18.99 17.57 7.41
CA LYS A 70 -20.12 17.52 6.48
C LYS A 70 -21.45 17.23 7.19
N ALA A 71 -21.47 16.31 8.15
CA ALA A 71 -22.69 16.00 8.91
C ALA A 71 -23.09 17.16 9.85
N TYR A 72 -22.10 17.84 10.44
CA TYR A 72 -22.27 19.02 11.27
C TYR A 72 -22.89 20.16 10.48
N SER A 73 -22.35 20.48 9.30
CA SER A 73 -22.90 21.54 8.44
C SER A 73 -24.31 21.21 7.96
N ASP A 74 -24.59 19.95 7.59
CA ASP A 74 -25.92 19.52 7.16
C ASP A 74 -26.97 19.61 8.29
N LEU A 75 -26.60 19.21 9.53
CA LEU A 75 -27.48 19.36 10.69
C LEU A 75 -27.69 20.84 11.04
N LYS A 76 -26.62 21.64 11.04
CA LYS A 76 -26.69 23.09 11.30
C LYS A 76 -27.62 23.81 10.32
N ASN A 77 -27.44 23.59 9.02
CA ASN A 77 -28.30 24.17 7.98
C ASN A 77 -29.77 23.75 8.14
N THR A 78 -30.01 22.51 8.59
CA THR A 78 -31.37 22.01 8.86
C THR A 78 -32.01 22.75 10.04
N LEU A 79 -31.27 22.96 11.14
CA LEU A 79 -31.80 23.70 12.29
C LEU A 79 -32.00 25.20 11.99
N GLU A 80 -31.17 25.79 11.15
CA GLU A 80 -31.31 27.18 10.68
C GLU A 80 -32.55 27.38 9.79
N THR A 81 -32.93 26.36 9.02
CA THR A 81 -34.12 26.37 8.16
C THR A 81 -35.40 26.06 8.95
N GLU A 82 -35.32 25.24 9.99
CA GLU A 82 -36.46 24.76 10.77
C GLU A 82 -36.59 25.44 12.15
N GLN A 83 -36.41 26.77 12.21
CA GLN A 83 -36.43 27.54 13.46
C GLN A 83 -37.81 27.59 14.14
N ASP A 84 -38.89 27.27 13.41
CA ASP A 84 -40.24 27.13 13.92
C ASP A 84 -40.40 25.95 14.91
N LEU A 85 -39.40 25.05 14.97
CA LEU A 85 -39.42 23.85 15.81
C LEU A 85 -38.49 23.95 17.03
N LYS A 86 -38.02 25.15 17.40
CA LYS A 86 -37.07 25.40 18.50
C LYS A 86 -37.51 24.87 19.87
N GLU A 87 -38.81 24.86 20.13
CA GLU A 87 -39.37 24.40 21.42
C GLU A 87 -39.51 22.88 21.49
N HIS A 88 -39.29 22.15 20.39
CA HIS A 88 -39.45 20.70 20.35
C HIS A 88 -38.20 19.98 20.91
N GLU A 89 -38.40 18.94 21.73
CA GLU A 89 -37.33 18.21 22.43
C GLU A 89 -36.20 17.70 21.51
N ASP A 90 -36.56 17.07 20.38
CA ASP A 90 -35.59 16.58 19.38
C ASP A 90 -34.74 17.72 18.75
N TYR A 91 -35.27 18.97 18.67
CA TYR A 91 -34.52 20.14 18.18
C TYR A 91 -33.51 20.61 19.23
N ILE A 92 -33.93 20.70 20.50
CA ILE A 92 -33.06 21.05 21.63
C ILE A 92 -31.92 20.02 21.76
N ALA A 93 -32.24 18.73 21.63
CA ALA A 93 -31.26 17.66 21.63
C ALA A 93 -30.27 17.76 20.45
N ALA A 94 -30.74 18.15 19.26
CA ALA A 94 -29.89 18.39 18.11
C ALA A 94 -28.91 19.56 18.34
N GLN A 95 -29.38 20.65 18.96
CA GLN A 95 -28.57 21.81 19.28
C GLN A 95 -27.48 21.49 20.32
N GLN A 96 -27.81 20.67 21.33
CA GLN A 96 -26.83 20.18 22.28
C GLN A 96 -25.77 19.29 21.60
N VAL A 97 -26.18 18.38 20.71
CA VAL A 97 -25.25 17.51 19.97
C VAL A 97 -24.32 18.31 19.04
N LEU A 98 -24.80 19.41 18.43
CA LEU A 98 -23.93 20.31 17.69
C LEU A 98 -22.90 20.96 18.62
N LYS A 99 -23.32 21.51 19.76
CA LYS A 99 -22.40 22.12 20.72
C LYS A 99 -21.32 21.15 21.20
N ASP A 100 -21.70 19.89 21.48
CA ASP A 100 -20.75 18.85 21.91
C ASP A 100 -19.77 18.49 20.77
N ALA A 101 -20.27 18.40 19.53
CA ALA A 101 -19.47 18.06 18.35
C ALA A 101 -18.55 19.20 17.88
N GLU A 102 -18.87 20.46 18.22
CA GLU A 102 -18.08 21.63 17.86
C GLU A 102 -16.66 21.55 18.43
N SER A 103 -16.53 21.06 19.67
CA SER A 103 -15.23 20.80 20.32
C SER A 103 -14.37 19.76 19.59
N GLN A 104 -14.97 18.96 18.73
CA GLN A 104 -14.30 17.88 17.99
C GLN A 104 -14.00 18.24 16.53
N LEU A 105 -14.42 19.43 16.07
CA LEU A 105 -14.10 19.92 14.74
C LEU A 105 -12.63 20.34 14.67
N PRO A 106 -11.95 20.13 13.54
CA PRO A 106 -10.61 20.66 13.33
C PRO A 106 -10.67 22.20 13.28
N ASP A 107 -9.71 22.88 13.90
CA ASP A 107 -9.42 24.29 13.65
C ASP A 107 -8.96 24.43 12.19
N LEU A 108 -9.89 24.71 11.28
CA LEU A 108 -9.61 24.79 9.84
C LEU A 108 -8.93 26.12 9.50
N PRO A 109 -7.76 26.12 8.83
CA PRO A 109 -7.54 27.00 7.71
C PRO A 109 -8.22 26.42 6.44
N PRO A 110 -8.71 27.27 5.53
CA PRO A 110 -9.43 26.85 4.34
C PRO A 110 -8.47 26.23 3.31
N ASN A 111 -8.94 25.20 2.61
CA ASN A 111 -8.27 24.48 1.51
C ASN A 111 -7.02 23.65 1.87
N TYR A 112 -7.25 22.41 2.32
CA TYR A 112 -6.32 21.33 1.99
C TYR A 112 -6.69 20.76 0.61
N VAL A 113 -6.00 21.24 -0.42
CA VAL A 113 -6.00 20.62 -1.76
C VAL A 113 -5.10 19.39 -1.68
N PRO A 114 -5.53 18.21 -2.13
CA PRO A 114 -4.65 17.03 -2.19
C PRO A 114 -3.37 17.38 -2.97
N PRO A 115 -2.19 16.88 -2.56
CA PRO A 115 -0.95 17.15 -3.28
C PRO A 115 -1.11 16.67 -4.74
N PRO A 116 -0.66 17.48 -5.72
CA PRO A 116 -0.80 17.11 -7.12
C PRO A 116 -0.09 15.78 -7.41
N PRO A 117 -0.60 14.98 -8.36
CA PRO A 117 0.11 13.79 -8.81
C PRO A 117 1.52 14.16 -9.23
N GLN A 118 2.50 13.34 -8.84
CA GLN A 118 3.88 13.53 -9.23
C GLN A 118 3.96 13.69 -10.76
N PRO A 119 4.72 14.67 -11.27
CA PRO A 119 4.86 14.83 -12.71
C PRO A 119 5.39 13.52 -13.31
N PRO A 120 4.94 13.15 -14.53
CA PRO A 120 5.46 11.98 -15.20
C PRO A 120 6.99 12.09 -15.27
N PRO A 121 7.72 10.98 -15.05
CA PRO A 121 9.17 10.99 -15.13
C PRO A 121 9.59 11.61 -16.46
N TYR A 122 10.49 12.60 -16.39
CA TYR A 122 11.08 13.24 -17.57
C TYR A 122 11.37 12.18 -18.63
N PHE A 123 10.68 12.25 -19.76
CA PHE A 123 10.96 11.38 -20.89
C PHE A 123 12.31 11.81 -21.45
N ILE A 124 13.36 11.15 -20.98
CA ILE A 124 14.67 11.22 -21.61
C ILE A 124 14.51 10.39 -22.88
N PRO A 125 14.53 11.00 -24.09
CA PRO A 125 14.48 10.23 -25.33
C PRO A 125 15.61 9.19 -25.29
N ALA A 126 15.32 7.98 -25.77
CA ALA A 126 16.25 6.86 -25.72
C ALA A 126 17.47 7.11 -26.63
N SER A 127 18.38 7.96 -26.18
CA SER A 127 19.69 8.17 -26.78
C SER A 127 20.52 6.94 -26.45
N THR A 128 20.65 6.08 -27.45
CA THR A 128 21.58 4.95 -27.54
C THR A 128 21.22 3.73 -26.65
N PRO A 129 21.03 2.53 -27.25
CA PRO A 129 20.75 1.29 -26.53
C PRO A 129 21.75 1.03 -25.40
N ALA A 130 21.27 0.59 -24.23
CA ALA A 130 22.07 0.37 -23.02
C ALA A 130 23.36 -0.45 -23.27
N ALA A 131 23.30 -1.42 -24.19
CA ALA A 131 24.44 -2.25 -24.58
C ALA A 131 25.60 -1.48 -25.26
N LYS A 132 25.33 -0.35 -25.92
CA LYS A 132 26.38 0.50 -26.51
C LYS A 132 27.05 1.38 -25.44
N ARG A 133 26.30 1.84 -24.43
CA ARG A 133 26.85 2.59 -23.29
C ARG A 133 27.78 1.73 -22.44
N GLU A 134 27.39 0.50 -22.12
CA GLU A 134 28.25 -0.41 -21.35
C GLU A 134 29.59 -0.69 -22.05
N LYS A 135 29.60 -0.86 -23.38
CA LYS A 135 30.85 -1.05 -24.14
C LYS A 135 31.73 0.20 -24.13
N GLN A 136 31.12 1.38 -24.28
CA GLN A 136 31.84 2.64 -24.28
C GLN A 136 32.40 2.98 -22.89
N ASP A 137 31.63 2.72 -21.83
CA ASP A 137 32.06 2.86 -20.43
C ASP A 137 33.19 1.89 -20.11
N GLN A 138 33.14 0.64 -20.60
CA GLN A 138 34.23 -0.33 -20.45
C GLN A 138 35.51 0.10 -21.18
N GLU A 139 35.41 0.72 -22.35
CA GLU A 139 36.57 1.27 -23.07
C GLU A 139 37.17 2.48 -22.35
N ILE A 140 36.33 3.36 -21.80
CA ILE A 140 36.76 4.50 -20.99
C ILE A 140 37.49 4.01 -19.74
N LEU A 141 36.96 3.01 -19.04
CA LEU A 141 37.59 2.41 -17.86
C LEU A 141 38.94 1.78 -18.20
N LYS A 142 39.05 1.00 -19.28
CA LYS A 142 40.33 0.42 -19.72
C LYS A 142 41.36 1.48 -20.11
N THR A 143 40.91 2.57 -20.72
CA THR A 143 41.78 3.69 -21.10
C THR A 143 42.24 4.48 -19.87
N PHE A 144 41.38 4.59 -18.86
CA PHE A 144 41.67 5.25 -17.59
C PHE A 144 42.63 4.42 -16.72
N GLU A 145 42.43 3.09 -16.64
CA GLU A 145 43.33 2.16 -15.95
C GLU A 145 44.76 2.21 -16.51
N LYS A 146 44.91 2.38 -17.83
CA LYS A 146 46.23 2.53 -18.49
C LYS A 146 46.92 3.87 -18.20
N ARG A 147 46.18 4.89 -17.78
CA ARG A 147 46.71 6.25 -17.53
C ARG A 147 47.10 6.50 -16.08
N ILE A 148 46.75 5.60 -15.16
CA ILE A 148 47.14 5.70 -13.75
C ILE A 148 48.45 4.93 -13.57
N PRO A 149 49.55 5.58 -13.13
CA PRO A 149 50.73 4.87 -12.70
C PRO A 149 50.35 3.96 -11.52
N VAL A 150 50.57 2.66 -11.67
CA VAL A 150 50.38 1.71 -10.56
C VAL A 150 51.40 2.05 -9.49
N ARG A 151 50.99 2.81 -8.48
CA ARG A 151 51.75 2.90 -7.24
C ARG A 151 51.65 1.52 -6.60
N GLU A 152 52.77 0.81 -6.55
CA GLU A 152 52.91 -0.34 -5.66
C GLU A 152 52.65 0.15 -4.23
N LEU A 153 51.44 -0.10 -3.75
CA LEU A 153 51.14 -0.02 -2.34
C LEU A 153 51.98 -1.11 -1.69
N THR A 154 53.09 -0.73 -1.08
CA THR A 154 53.85 -1.60 -0.20
C THR A 154 52.84 -2.23 0.75
N GLN A 155 52.67 -3.55 0.65
CA GLN A 155 51.73 -4.29 1.47
C GLN A 155 52.19 -4.16 2.92
N ILE A 156 51.58 -3.23 3.65
CA ILE A 156 51.74 -3.14 5.09
C ILE A 156 51.12 -4.42 5.64
N ASN A 157 51.97 -5.33 6.10
CA ASN A 157 51.65 -6.66 6.63
C ASN A 157 51.01 -6.57 8.03
N VAL A 158 49.96 -5.75 8.16
CA VAL A 158 49.16 -5.61 9.37
C VAL A 158 47.72 -5.91 8.98
N LYS A 159 47.09 -6.83 9.72
CA LYS A 159 45.72 -7.28 9.49
C LYS A 159 44.78 -6.05 9.50
N PRO A 160 44.05 -5.75 8.41
CA PRO A 160 43.19 -4.58 8.35
C PRO A 160 42.05 -4.70 9.38
N LEU A 161 41.85 -3.67 10.21
CA LEU A 161 40.75 -3.64 11.18
C LEU A 161 39.39 -3.69 10.46
N SER A 162 38.50 -4.55 10.93
CA SER A 162 37.12 -4.65 10.48
C SER A 162 36.27 -3.48 11.01
N ILE A 163 35.12 -3.24 10.35
CA ILE A 163 34.16 -2.20 10.78
C ILE A 163 33.71 -2.43 12.24
N SER A 164 33.57 -3.69 12.67
CA SER A 164 33.22 -4.04 14.05
C SER A 164 34.34 -3.71 15.04
N GLU A 165 35.59 -4.00 14.70
CA GLU A 165 36.75 -3.72 15.56
C GLU A 165 36.97 -2.21 15.69
N VAL A 166 36.85 -1.44 14.61
CA VAL A 166 36.91 0.02 14.66
C VAL A 166 35.77 0.62 15.49
N ARG A 167 34.56 0.06 15.41
CA ARG A 167 33.44 0.49 16.26
C ARG A 167 33.73 0.26 17.74
N GLU A 168 34.39 -0.85 18.07
CA GLU A 168 34.73 -1.18 19.45
C GLU A 168 35.85 -0.29 19.99
N GLU A 169 36.88 0.01 19.20
CA GLU A 169 37.94 0.94 19.59
C GLU A 169 37.41 2.38 19.77
N ILE A 170 36.46 2.82 18.94
CA ILE A 170 35.77 4.11 19.15
C ILE A 170 34.97 4.09 20.45
N ARG A 171 34.25 3.01 20.77
CA ARG A 171 33.52 2.89 22.04
C ARG A 171 34.45 2.97 23.24
N LYS A 172 35.55 2.22 23.24
CA LYS A 172 36.57 2.28 24.30
C LYS A 172 37.09 3.69 24.51
N MET A 173 37.42 4.38 23.41
CA MET A 173 37.88 5.78 23.45
C MET A 173 36.82 6.74 24.00
N VAL A 174 35.54 6.55 23.66
CA VAL A 174 34.45 7.38 24.22
C VAL A 174 34.31 7.15 25.72
N VAL A 175 34.42 5.91 26.20
CA VAL A 175 34.38 5.59 27.63
C VAL A 175 35.54 6.24 28.38
N THR A 176 36.76 6.14 27.87
CA THR A 176 37.94 6.76 28.51
C THR A 176 37.90 8.28 28.51
N VAL A 177 37.35 8.91 27.46
CA VAL A 177 37.12 10.36 27.43
C VAL A 177 36.10 10.80 28.49
N ASN A 178 35.05 10.01 28.69
CA ASN A 178 34.06 10.31 29.74
C ASN A 178 34.66 10.14 31.14
N ASP A 179 35.48 9.11 31.37
CA ASP A 179 36.20 8.91 32.63
C ASP A 179 37.21 10.04 32.90
N LEU A 180 37.95 10.49 31.88
CA LEU A 180 38.82 11.66 31.96
C LEU A 180 38.05 12.93 32.35
N LYS A 181 36.85 13.16 31.77
CA LYS A 181 35.98 14.28 32.14
C LYS A 181 35.48 14.20 33.59
N ALA A 182 35.14 13.00 34.06
CA ALA A 182 34.71 12.79 35.45
C ALA A 182 35.86 13.07 36.44
N LYS A 183 37.08 12.61 36.11
CA LYS A 183 38.30 12.90 36.88
C LYS A 183 38.68 14.38 36.88
N GLN A 184 38.56 15.05 35.73
CA GLN A 184 38.72 16.51 35.66
C GLN A 184 37.72 17.24 36.57
N LYS A 185 36.45 16.82 36.54
CA LYS A 185 35.39 17.42 37.35
C LYS A 185 35.65 17.25 38.85
N THR A 186 35.96 16.04 39.28
CA THR A 186 36.27 15.73 40.70
C THR A 186 37.49 16.50 41.21
N LEU A 187 38.55 16.62 40.40
CA LEU A 187 39.70 17.47 40.71
C LEU A 187 39.33 18.96 40.79
N SER A 188 38.47 19.46 39.89
CA SER A 188 38.06 20.87 39.89
C SER A 188 37.15 21.25 41.07
N GLU A 189 36.31 20.32 41.53
CA GLU A 189 35.36 20.55 42.63
C GLU A 189 36.01 20.42 44.02
N ASN A 190 37.15 19.73 44.11
CA ASN A 190 37.79 19.37 45.38
C ASN A 190 39.22 19.94 45.55
N ILE A 191 39.50 21.09 44.93
CA ILE A 191 40.80 21.78 44.96
C ILE A 191 41.32 22.04 46.39
N SER A 192 40.44 22.20 47.37
CA SER A 192 40.80 22.52 48.77
C SER A 192 40.47 21.41 49.77
N THR A 193 39.89 20.29 49.32
CA THR A 193 39.34 19.23 50.17
C THR A 193 40.01 17.87 49.98
N LEU A 194 40.65 17.62 48.83
CA LEU A 194 41.43 16.41 48.57
C LEU A 194 42.81 16.46 49.26
N SER A 195 43.26 15.32 49.78
CA SER A 195 44.64 15.18 50.25
C SER A 195 45.63 15.14 49.06
N ASP A 196 46.89 15.50 49.34
CA ASP A 196 47.97 15.49 48.33
C ASP A 196 48.17 14.10 47.70
N ASP A 197 47.96 13.02 48.46
CA ASP A 197 48.11 11.65 47.97
C ASP A 197 46.96 11.24 47.03
N GLU A 198 45.72 11.61 47.36
CA GLU A 198 44.55 11.38 46.49
C GLU A 198 44.62 12.24 45.22
N TRP A 199 45.14 13.47 45.33
CA TRP A 199 45.40 14.34 44.18
C TRP A 199 46.44 13.75 43.24
N ARG A 200 47.55 13.23 43.78
CA ARG A 200 48.60 12.57 42.98
C ARG A 200 48.07 11.32 42.28
N SER A 201 47.31 10.48 42.99
CA SER A 201 46.73 9.26 42.43
C SER A 201 45.73 9.54 41.31
N THR A 202 44.85 10.53 41.50
CA THR A 202 43.87 10.93 40.46
C THR A 202 44.55 11.54 39.24
N MET A 203 45.66 12.28 39.42
CA MET A 203 46.44 12.84 38.32
C MET A 203 47.20 11.77 37.52
N GLU A 204 47.72 10.73 38.19
CA GLU A 204 48.35 9.58 37.53
C GLU A 204 47.34 8.86 36.61
N GLN A 205 46.13 8.60 37.09
CA GLN A 205 45.06 8.01 36.28
C GLN A 205 44.61 8.91 35.12
N VAL A 206 44.74 10.24 35.25
CA VAL A 206 44.47 11.18 34.15
C VAL A 206 45.52 11.04 33.05
N GLU A 207 46.80 10.90 33.40
CA GLU A 207 47.86 10.68 32.41
C GLU A 207 47.77 9.30 31.75
N GLU A 208 47.39 8.25 32.49
CA GLU A 208 47.08 6.94 31.92
C GLU A 208 45.93 7.00 30.91
N ASN A 209 44.84 7.69 31.25
CA ASN A 209 43.71 7.88 30.35
C ASN A 209 44.09 8.65 29.09
N LYS A 210 44.91 9.71 29.20
CA LYS A 210 45.42 10.46 28.04
C LYS A 210 46.31 9.58 27.16
N ALA A 211 47.18 8.77 27.75
CA ALA A 211 48.02 7.84 27.02
C ALA A 211 47.19 6.78 26.27
N LEU A 212 46.13 6.27 26.90
CA LEU A 212 45.21 5.32 26.29
C LEU A 212 44.46 5.96 25.11
N ILE A 213 43.93 7.17 25.27
CA ILE A 213 43.27 7.93 24.20
C ILE A 213 44.19 8.11 23.00
N ASN A 214 45.43 8.58 23.20
CA ASN A 214 46.41 8.77 22.14
C ASN A 214 46.76 7.46 21.43
N LYS A 215 46.85 6.35 22.17
CA LYS A 215 47.07 5.02 21.60
C LYS A 215 45.90 4.58 20.71
N THR A 216 44.66 4.74 21.14
CA THR A 216 43.48 4.46 20.28
C THR A 216 43.41 5.39 19.08
N LEU A 217 43.77 6.66 19.24
CA LEU A 217 43.70 7.66 18.16
C LEU A 217 44.68 7.33 17.02
N THR A 218 45.88 6.84 17.34
CA THR A 218 46.86 6.40 16.33
C THR A 218 46.39 5.17 15.55
N VAL A 219 45.71 4.23 16.21
CA VAL A 219 45.09 3.06 15.56
C VAL A 219 43.95 3.49 14.62
N LEU A 220 43.11 4.45 15.05
CA LEU A 220 41.96 4.94 14.27
C LEU A 220 42.37 5.86 13.10
N ASN A 221 43.44 6.63 13.24
CA ASN A 221 44.00 7.49 12.19
C ASN A 221 44.93 6.74 11.20
N GLY A 222 44.98 5.41 11.30
CA GLY A 222 45.74 4.58 10.37
C GLY A 222 45.20 4.61 8.92
N PRO A 223 45.98 4.10 7.95
CA PRO A 223 45.67 4.17 6.51
C PRO A 223 44.39 3.42 6.08
N TYR A 224 43.77 2.66 6.98
CA TYR A 224 42.57 1.86 6.71
C TYR A 224 41.25 2.65 6.86
N ASN A 225 41.29 3.88 7.40
CA ASN A 225 40.09 4.69 7.65
C ASN A 225 39.37 5.08 6.33
N ASP A 226 40.13 5.48 5.31
CA ASP A 226 39.60 5.76 3.96
C ASP A 226 38.92 4.54 3.32
N LEU A 227 39.50 3.35 3.52
CA LEU A 227 38.92 2.10 3.01
C LEU A 227 37.60 1.78 3.73
N LEU A 228 37.56 1.95 5.05
CA LEU A 228 36.36 1.74 5.86
C LEU A 228 35.23 2.73 5.51
N GLN A 229 35.56 4.00 5.30
CA GLN A 229 34.60 5.01 4.82
C GLN A 229 34.01 4.63 3.46
N LYS A 230 34.84 4.16 2.51
CA LYS A 230 34.38 3.65 1.21
C LYS A 230 33.45 2.44 1.37
N LEU A 231 33.78 1.49 2.26
CA LEU A 231 32.94 0.33 2.52
C LEU A 231 31.59 0.71 3.15
N LEU A 232 31.59 1.67 4.09
CA LEU A 232 30.36 2.20 4.70
C LEU A 232 29.49 2.93 3.67
N ALA A 233 30.09 3.76 2.82
CA ALA A 233 29.39 4.44 1.73
C ALA A 233 28.77 3.43 0.75
N LYS A 234 29.52 2.39 0.36
CA LYS A 234 29.00 1.30 -0.49
C LYS A 234 27.84 0.55 0.17
N ARG A 235 27.90 0.32 1.49
CA ARG A 235 26.82 -0.31 2.27
C ARG A 235 25.59 0.59 2.37
N ALA A 236 25.78 1.90 2.54
CA ALA A 236 24.70 2.89 2.56
C ALA A 236 24.02 2.98 1.17
N ALA A 237 24.79 3.04 0.09
CA ALA A 237 24.27 3.07 -1.27
C ALA A 237 23.44 1.81 -1.60
N LYS A 238 23.92 0.62 -1.22
CA LYS A 238 23.16 -0.64 -1.37
C LYS A 238 21.85 -0.63 -0.57
N ARG A 239 21.85 -0.08 0.65
CA ARG A 239 20.63 0.06 1.47
C ARG A 239 19.62 1.00 0.82
N LEU A 240 20.09 2.15 0.31
CA LEU A 240 19.25 3.11 -0.38
C LEU A 240 18.62 2.52 -1.65
N GLN A 241 19.41 1.77 -2.45
CA GLN A 241 18.89 1.09 -3.64
C GLN A 241 17.81 0.06 -3.29
N ARG A 242 17.99 -0.72 -2.22
CA ARG A 242 16.96 -1.64 -1.72
C ARG A 242 15.70 -0.90 -1.25
N SER A 243 15.87 0.20 -0.51
CA SER A 243 14.76 1.04 -0.06
C SER A 243 13.95 1.55 -1.25
N ARG A 244 14.59 2.14 -2.27
CA ARG A 244 13.91 2.61 -3.47
C ARG A 244 13.11 1.50 -4.16
N LYS A 245 13.67 0.29 -4.23
CA LYS A 245 12.99 -0.86 -4.85
C LYS A 245 11.80 -1.34 -4.04
N ILE A 246 11.85 -1.22 -2.71
CA ILE A 246 10.72 -1.46 -1.82
C ILE A 246 9.64 -0.39 -2.06
N ASP A 247 10.03 0.88 -2.11
CA ASP A 247 9.11 2.00 -2.36
C ASP A 247 8.41 1.88 -3.71
N GLU A 248 9.14 1.52 -4.77
CA GLU A 248 8.59 1.22 -6.10
C GLU A 248 7.57 0.07 -6.06
N ASN A 249 7.88 -1.00 -5.34
CA ASN A 249 6.98 -2.14 -5.23
C ASN A 249 5.71 -1.78 -4.42
N LEU A 250 5.87 -1.02 -3.33
CA LEU A 250 4.76 -0.50 -2.55
C LEU A 250 3.86 0.42 -3.39
N GLN A 251 4.45 1.24 -4.25
CA GLN A 251 3.69 2.10 -5.15
C GLN A 251 2.88 1.27 -6.16
N LYS A 252 3.50 0.26 -6.78
CA LYS A 252 2.79 -0.66 -7.69
C LYS A 252 1.62 -1.36 -7.02
N ILE A 253 1.82 -1.88 -5.80
CA ILE A 253 0.76 -2.53 -5.03
C ILE A 253 -0.39 -1.54 -4.75
N LYS A 254 -0.08 -0.29 -4.40
CA LYS A 254 -1.10 0.75 -4.20
C LYS A 254 -1.86 1.06 -5.48
N ASP A 255 -1.16 1.16 -6.61
CA ASP A 255 -1.76 1.45 -7.90
C ASP A 255 -2.69 0.29 -8.34
N ASP A 256 -2.27 -0.96 -8.14
CA ASP A 256 -3.08 -2.15 -8.42
C ASP A 256 -4.34 -2.20 -7.54
N ILE A 257 -4.23 -1.88 -6.25
CA ILE A 257 -5.37 -1.78 -5.33
C ILE A 257 -6.34 -0.69 -5.78
N ASN A 258 -5.82 0.49 -6.15
CA ASN A 258 -6.65 1.61 -6.61
C ASN A 258 -7.36 1.26 -7.93
N LYS A 259 -6.67 0.59 -8.85
CA LYS A 259 -7.25 0.12 -10.11
C LYS A 259 -8.37 -0.89 -9.86
N ALA A 260 -8.14 -1.90 -9.02
CA ALA A 260 -9.16 -2.88 -8.65
C ALA A 260 -10.38 -2.22 -7.99
N LYS A 261 -10.16 -1.19 -7.16
CA LYS A 261 -11.24 -0.41 -6.54
C LYS A 261 -12.05 0.37 -7.58
N GLN A 262 -11.40 1.02 -8.54
CA GLN A 262 -12.08 1.73 -9.63
C GLN A 262 -12.91 0.79 -10.50
N GLU A 263 -12.36 -0.38 -10.85
CA GLU A 263 -13.08 -1.40 -11.62
C GLU A 263 -14.33 -1.91 -10.87
N ALA A 264 -14.22 -2.14 -9.55
CA ALA A 264 -15.36 -2.52 -8.71
C ALA A 264 -16.43 -1.42 -8.64
N GLU A 265 -16.02 -0.16 -8.54
CA GLU A 265 -16.94 0.99 -8.55
C GLU A 265 -17.66 1.13 -9.89
N GLN A 266 -16.96 0.95 -11.01
CA GLN A 266 -17.57 0.95 -12.34
C GLN A 266 -18.62 -0.16 -12.50
N LYS A 267 -18.32 -1.38 -12.02
CA LYS A 267 -19.29 -2.49 -12.00
C LYS A 267 -20.53 -2.15 -11.18
N LEU A 268 -20.35 -1.57 -9.99
CA LEU A 268 -21.47 -1.12 -9.15
C LEU A 268 -22.32 -0.05 -9.86
N GLN A 269 -21.70 0.91 -10.54
CA GLN A 269 -22.41 1.95 -11.29
C GLN A 269 -23.24 1.33 -12.43
N ALA A 270 -22.68 0.38 -13.18
CA ALA A 270 -23.40 -0.32 -14.24
C ALA A 270 -24.61 -1.10 -13.69
N ASP A 271 -24.46 -1.79 -12.55
CA ASP A 271 -25.57 -2.49 -11.87
C ASP A 271 -26.66 -1.52 -11.39
N MET A 272 -26.27 -0.34 -10.90
CA MET A 272 -27.22 0.71 -10.50
C MET A 272 -28.06 1.20 -11.68
N VAL A 273 -27.42 1.45 -12.83
CA VAL A 273 -28.10 1.85 -14.07
C VAL A 273 -29.08 0.76 -14.52
N LEU A 274 -28.63 -0.50 -14.57
CA LEU A 274 -29.49 -1.62 -14.95
C LEU A 274 -30.70 -1.76 -14.00
N LYS A 275 -30.48 -1.60 -12.70
CA LYS A 275 -31.56 -1.62 -11.69
C LYS A 275 -32.57 -0.49 -11.90
N GLU A 276 -32.12 0.68 -12.34
CA GLU A 276 -33.03 1.78 -12.66
C GLU A 276 -33.90 1.47 -13.88
N VAL A 277 -33.33 0.88 -14.93
CA VAL A 277 -34.07 0.44 -16.13
C VAL A 277 -35.10 -0.64 -15.77
N LEU A 278 -34.70 -1.62 -14.95
CA LEU A 278 -35.62 -2.64 -14.43
C LEU A 278 -36.77 -2.05 -13.62
N ARG A 279 -36.51 -1.02 -12.80
CA ARG A 279 -37.55 -0.28 -12.09
C ARG A 279 -38.52 0.40 -13.07
N LYS A 280 -38.00 1.14 -14.06
CA LYS A 280 -38.81 1.81 -15.10
C LYS A 280 -39.70 0.82 -15.84
N LYS A 281 -39.16 -0.35 -16.21
CA LYS A 281 -39.90 -1.47 -16.83
C LYS A 281 -41.00 -2.00 -15.92
N SER A 282 -40.71 -2.25 -14.65
CA SER A 282 -41.71 -2.66 -13.65
C SER A 282 -42.83 -1.63 -13.53
N ASP A 283 -42.49 -0.34 -13.45
CA ASP A 283 -43.48 0.73 -13.26
C ASP A 283 -44.36 0.89 -14.51
N ALA A 284 -43.81 0.76 -15.71
CA ALA A 284 -44.60 0.72 -16.95
C ALA A 284 -45.60 -0.45 -16.94
N LYS A 285 -45.20 -1.65 -16.52
CA LYS A 285 -46.11 -2.80 -16.37
C LYS A 285 -47.20 -2.54 -15.32
N LYS A 286 -46.86 -1.90 -14.20
CA LYS A 286 -47.85 -1.49 -13.18
C LYS A 286 -48.86 -0.47 -13.73
N CYS A 287 -48.43 0.46 -14.58
CA CYS A 287 -49.34 1.40 -15.24
C CYS A 287 -50.32 0.67 -16.16
N LEU A 288 -49.83 -0.28 -16.98
CA LEU A 288 -50.69 -1.08 -17.87
C LEU A 288 -51.73 -1.89 -17.08
N THR A 289 -51.30 -2.60 -16.03
CA THR A 289 -52.22 -3.37 -15.18
C THR A 289 -53.27 -2.50 -14.50
N LYS A 290 -52.93 -1.28 -14.07
CA LYS A 290 -53.90 -0.31 -13.55
C LYS A 290 -54.91 0.13 -14.62
N LEU A 291 -54.46 0.39 -15.85
CA LEU A 291 -55.34 0.73 -16.97
C LEU A 291 -56.31 -0.42 -17.30
N ASP A 292 -55.84 -1.67 -17.29
CA ASP A 292 -56.71 -2.85 -17.43
C ASP A 292 -57.75 -2.96 -16.31
N ALA A 293 -57.33 -2.71 -15.06
CA ALA A 293 -58.23 -2.71 -13.93
C ALA A 293 -59.30 -1.61 -14.04
N LEU A 294 -58.95 -0.42 -14.56
CA LEU A 294 -59.91 0.66 -14.81
C LEU A 294 -60.95 0.27 -15.86
N VAL A 295 -60.54 -0.39 -16.95
CA VAL A 295 -61.48 -0.89 -17.97
C VAL A 295 -62.45 -1.92 -17.36
N LYS A 296 -61.93 -2.87 -16.57
CA LYS A 296 -62.77 -3.87 -15.87
C LYS A 296 -63.74 -3.22 -14.89
N LEU A 297 -63.27 -2.25 -14.11
CA LEU A 297 -64.08 -1.52 -13.14
C LEU A 297 -65.22 -0.75 -13.83
N ARG A 298 -64.92 -0.09 -14.95
CA ARG A 298 -65.94 0.65 -15.71
C ARG A 298 -67.00 -0.28 -16.30
N LYS A 299 -66.59 -1.41 -16.92
CA LYS A 299 -67.52 -2.45 -17.39
C LYS A 299 -68.42 -2.99 -16.27
N ALA A 300 -67.85 -3.27 -15.10
CA ALA A 300 -68.62 -3.74 -13.94
C ALA A 300 -69.67 -2.70 -13.49
N ARG A 301 -69.30 -1.42 -13.47
CA ARG A 301 -70.23 -0.31 -13.15
C ARG A 301 -71.33 -0.17 -14.20
N GLN A 302 -71.00 -0.28 -15.47
CA GLN A 302 -71.96 -0.24 -16.58
C GLN A 302 -72.97 -1.39 -16.48
N ASN A 303 -72.51 -2.62 -16.22
CA ASN A 303 -73.39 -3.76 -16.01
C ASN A 303 -74.34 -3.57 -14.81
N THR A 304 -73.84 -2.94 -13.74
CA THR A 304 -74.65 -2.63 -12.55
C THR A 304 -75.73 -1.58 -12.86
N ALA A 305 -75.37 -0.53 -13.61
CA ALA A 305 -76.32 0.49 -14.06
C ALA A 305 -77.40 -0.09 -14.98
N ALA A 306 -76.98 -0.92 -15.95
CA ALA A 306 -77.90 -1.64 -16.84
C ALA A 306 -78.87 -2.55 -16.07
N GLY A 307 -78.39 -3.24 -15.03
CA GLY A 307 -79.24 -4.05 -14.15
C GLY A 307 -80.27 -3.24 -13.34
N ARG A 308 -80.07 -1.91 -13.20
CA ARG A 308 -81.02 -0.98 -12.58
C ARG A 308 -81.92 -0.25 -13.59
N GLY A 309 -81.77 -0.53 -14.89
CA GLY A 309 -82.48 0.17 -15.96
C GLY A 309 -81.93 1.57 -16.28
N GLU A 310 -80.75 1.93 -15.75
CA GLU A 310 -80.04 3.17 -16.06
C GLU A 310 -79.20 2.98 -17.34
N THR A 311 -79.34 3.87 -18.33
CA THR A 311 -78.55 3.82 -19.57
C THR A 311 -77.33 4.74 -19.48
N VAL A 312 -76.15 4.19 -19.75
CA VAL A 312 -74.90 4.97 -19.90
C VAL A 312 -74.75 5.39 -21.37
N SER A 313 -74.29 6.62 -21.63
CA SER A 313 -74.07 7.12 -22.99
C SER A 313 -72.97 6.34 -23.71
N ASP A 314 -73.31 5.71 -24.85
CA ASP A 314 -72.37 4.93 -25.67
C ASP A 314 -71.22 5.79 -26.23
N ASN A 315 -71.48 7.07 -26.51
CA ASN A 315 -70.46 8.01 -26.98
C ASN A 315 -69.39 8.27 -25.91
N GLU A 316 -69.79 8.37 -24.64
CA GLU A 316 -68.84 8.56 -23.52
C GLU A 316 -68.02 7.28 -23.27
N GLU A 317 -68.61 6.10 -23.49
CA GLU A 317 -67.91 4.83 -23.40
C GLU A 317 -66.85 4.68 -24.49
N ALA A 318 -67.23 4.95 -25.75
CA ALA A 318 -66.29 4.95 -26.86
C ALA A 318 -65.15 5.95 -26.65
N ALA A 319 -65.46 7.14 -26.15
CA ALA A 319 -64.45 8.14 -25.80
C ALA A 319 -63.52 7.65 -24.69
N PHE A 320 -64.04 7.09 -23.58
CA PHE A 320 -63.22 6.57 -22.49
C PHE A 320 -62.27 5.46 -22.97
N LEU A 321 -62.79 4.48 -23.70
CA LEU A 321 -62.00 3.37 -24.23
C LEU A 321 -60.91 3.87 -25.17
N SER A 322 -61.22 4.84 -26.05
CA SER A 322 -60.23 5.48 -26.92
C SER A 322 -59.09 6.15 -26.13
N HIS A 323 -59.40 6.86 -25.04
CA HIS A 323 -58.38 7.49 -24.19
C HIS A 323 -57.51 6.46 -23.46
N ILE A 324 -58.12 5.41 -22.90
CA ILE A 324 -57.37 4.33 -22.23
C ILE A 324 -56.48 3.61 -23.23
N GLU A 325 -56.95 3.34 -24.44
CA GLU A 325 -56.18 2.67 -25.48
C GLU A 325 -54.98 3.51 -25.94
N LYS A 326 -55.17 4.83 -26.09
CA LYS A 326 -54.06 5.77 -26.33
C LYS A 326 -53.03 5.70 -25.20
N LEU A 327 -53.46 5.74 -23.94
CA LEU A 327 -52.55 5.63 -22.79
C LEU A 327 -51.82 4.29 -22.73
N LYS A 328 -52.52 3.18 -23.01
CA LYS A 328 -51.92 1.85 -23.09
C LYS A 328 -50.85 1.78 -24.17
N SER A 329 -51.15 2.22 -25.38
CA SER A 329 -50.18 2.22 -26.49
C SER A 329 -48.93 3.04 -26.19
N LEU A 330 -49.06 4.15 -25.45
CA LEU A 330 -47.90 4.95 -24.99
C LEU A 330 -47.04 4.19 -23.99
N TRP A 331 -47.67 3.53 -23.00
CA TRP A 331 -46.96 2.72 -22.01
C TRP A 331 -46.35 1.45 -22.61
N GLU A 332 -47.02 0.82 -23.55
CA GLU A 332 -46.49 -0.33 -24.32
C GLU A 332 -45.28 0.06 -25.15
N ARG A 333 -45.34 1.20 -25.85
CA ARG A 333 -44.17 1.73 -26.59
C ARG A 333 -43.00 2.00 -25.66
N LYS A 334 -43.24 2.63 -24.50
CA LYS A 334 -42.19 2.84 -23.49
C LYS A 334 -41.65 1.51 -22.94
N LEU A 335 -42.50 0.52 -22.72
CA LEU A 335 -42.10 -0.80 -22.25
C LEU A 335 -41.18 -1.50 -23.25
N VAL A 336 -41.46 -1.40 -24.55
CA VAL A 336 -40.58 -1.92 -25.62
C VAL A 336 -39.21 -1.26 -25.56
N LEU A 337 -39.15 0.07 -25.39
CA LEU A 337 -37.87 0.79 -25.26
C LEU A 337 -37.08 0.33 -24.03
N TYR A 338 -37.71 0.23 -22.86
CA TYR A 338 -37.03 -0.25 -21.64
C TYR A 338 -36.58 -1.70 -21.74
N ASN A 339 -37.33 -2.56 -22.44
CA ASN A 339 -36.91 -3.93 -22.72
C ASN A 339 -35.66 -3.97 -23.61
N LYS A 340 -35.63 -3.13 -24.66
CA LYS A 340 -34.49 -3.02 -25.55
C LYS A 340 -33.25 -2.53 -24.81
N GLU A 341 -33.40 -1.45 -24.03
CA GLU A 341 -32.33 -0.88 -23.19
C GLU A 341 -31.78 -1.91 -22.19
N GLU A 342 -32.64 -2.68 -21.52
CA GLU A 342 -32.21 -3.76 -20.62
C GLU A 342 -31.38 -4.84 -21.34
N VAL A 343 -31.82 -5.26 -22.53
CA VAL A 343 -31.12 -6.28 -23.32
C VAL A 343 -29.76 -5.76 -23.78
N GLU A 344 -29.69 -4.53 -24.27
CA GLU A 344 -28.44 -3.89 -24.69
C GLU A 344 -27.45 -3.76 -23.54
N LEU A 345 -27.90 -3.31 -22.36
CA LEU A 345 -27.03 -3.20 -21.18
C LEU A 345 -26.52 -4.56 -20.69
N ARG A 346 -27.36 -5.61 -20.72
CA ARG A 346 -26.93 -6.96 -20.36
C ARG A 346 -25.90 -7.51 -21.35
N ALA A 347 -26.11 -7.31 -22.65
CA ALA A 347 -25.19 -7.74 -23.68
C ALA A 347 -23.82 -7.05 -23.55
N GLN A 348 -23.80 -5.74 -23.26
CA GLN A 348 -22.56 -5.01 -22.99
C GLN A 348 -21.81 -5.57 -21.79
N LEU A 349 -22.51 -5.87 -20.69
CA LEU A 349 -21.91 -6.47 -19.49
C LEU A 349 -21.33 -7.87 -19.77
N GLU A 350 -22.00 -8.66 -20.59
CA GLU A 350 -21.55 -9.99 -21.00
C GLU A 350 -20.31 -9.89 -21.90
N GLU A 351 -20.32 -9.03 -22.91
CA GLU A 351 -19.20 -8.78 -23.81
C GLU A 351 -17.94 -8.31 -23.05
N ASP A 352 -18.10 -7.40 -22.09
CA ASP A 352 -17.00 -6.93 -21.26
C ASP A 352 -16.41 -8.05 -20.38
N SER A 353 -17.27 -8.95 -19.88
CA SER A 353 -16.82 -10.12 -19.12
C SER A 353 -16.06 -11.13 -19.99
N GLU A 354 -16.56 -11.41 -21.19
CA GLU A 354 -15.92 -12.32 -22.15
C GLU A 354 -14.56 -11.80 -22.60
N LYS A 355 -14.44 -10.50 -22.88
CA LYS A 355 -13.14 -9.85 -23.19
C LYS A 355 -12.14 -9.98 -22.05
N GLN A 356 -12.58 -9.85 -20.80
CA GLN A 356 -11.71 -10.05 -19.64
C GLN A 356 -11.20 -11.50 -19.57
N TYR A 357 -12.09 -12.48 -19.74
CA TYR A 357 -11.70 -13.89 -19.77
C TYR A 357 -10.76 -14.22 -20.94
N SER A 358 -11.01 -13.67 -22.14
CA SER A 358 -10.18 -13.92 -23.31
C SER A 358 -8.77 -13.34 -23.14
N MET A 359 -8.64 -12.10 -22.63
CA MET A 359 -7.34 -11.50 -22.36
C MET A 359 -6.54 -12.29 -21.32
N LEU A 360 -7.20 -12.79 -20.27
CA LEU A 360 -6.56 -13.65 -19.26
C LEU A 360 -6.08 -14.97 -19.87
N ALA A 361 -6.93 -15.64 -20.65
CA ALA A 361 -6.57 -16.89 -21.33
C ALA A 361 -5.41 -16.71 -22.32
N GLU A 362 -5.41 -15.62 -23.09
CA GLU A 362 -4.29 -15.27 -23.99
C GLU A 362 -3.00 -15.03 -23.22
N ALA A 363 -3.06 -14.32 -22.09
CA ALA A 363 -1.90 -14.09 -21.23
C ALA A 363 -1.35 -15.40 -20.65
N GLU A 364 -2.21 -16.29 -20.15
CA GLU A 364 -1.81 -17.61 -19.65
C GLU A 364 -1.18 -18.46 -20.75
N GLN A 365 -1.78 -18.48 -21.95
CA GLN A 365 -1.24 -19.19 -23.09
C GLN A 365 0.14 -18.63 -23.49
N ASN A 366 0.30 -17.30 -23.50
CA ASN A 366 1.58 -16.65 -23.77
C ASN A 366 2.65 -16.99 -22.71
N VAL A 367 2.27 -17.10 -21.44
CA VAL A 367 3.19 -17.56 -20.39
C VAL A 367 3.56 -19.03 -20.63
N ALA A 368 2.59 -19.91 -20.92
CA ALA A 368 2.83 -21.32 -21.17
C ALA A 368 3.72 -21.56 -22.40
N THR A 369 3.50 -20.82 -23.49
CA THR A 369 4.35 -20.89 -24.69
C THR A 369 5.76 -20.39 -24.39
N ASN A 370 5.91 -19.27 -23.70
CA ASN A 370 7.21 -18.76 -23.27
C ASN A 370 7.95 -19.75 -22.39
N LEU A 371 7.28 -20.35 -21.40
CA LEU A 371 7.87 -21.37 -20.54
C LEU A 371 8.31 -22.59 -21.34
N ASN A 372 7.54 -23.02 -22.35
CA ASN A 372 7.94 -24.10 -23.24
C ASN A 372 9.14 -23.73 -24.14
N LEU A 373 9.22 -22.48 -24.60
CA LEU A 373 10.39 -21.98 -25.35
C LEU A 373 11.64 -21.99 -24.47
N TRP A 374 11.56 -21.43 -23.26
CA TRP A 374 12.66 -21.45 -22.28
C TRP A 374 13.07 -22.87 -21.93
N ARG A 375 12.10 -23.75 -21.68
CA ARG A 375 12.35 -25.16 -21.45
C ARG A 375 13.10 -25.79 -22.62
N THR A 376 12.65 -25.57 -23.85
CA THR A 376 13.27 -26.15 -25.04
C THR A 376 14.69 -25.62 -25.23
N ALA A 377 14.91 -24.33 -24.98
CA ALA A 377 16.23 -23.71 -25.08
C ALA A 377 17.20 -24.21 -24.00
N LEU A 378 16.73 -24.41 -22.77
CA LEU A 378 17.57 -24.86 -21.64
C LEU A 378 17.77 -26.38 -21.60
N PHE A 379 16.75 -27.15 -21.97
CA PHE A 379 16.69 -28.59 -21.72
C PHE A 379 16.43 -29.46 -22.97
N GLY A 380 16.20 -28.85 -24.14
CA GLY A 380 15.87 -29.58 -25.37
C GLY A 380 14.40 -30.04 -25.45
N GLY A 381 14.08 -30.79 -26.52
CA GLY A 381 12.69 -30.99 -26.98
C GLY A 381 11.88 -32.15 -26.38
N LYS A 382 12.48 -33.11 -25.67
CA LYS A 382 11.73 -34.29 -25.12
C LYS A 382 12.08 -34.56 -23.65
N LEU A 383 11.04 -34.81 -22.85
CA LEU A 383 11.12 -35.36 -21.49
C LEU A 383 11.03 -36.90 -21.58
N PRO A 384 11.68 -37.66 -20.68
CA PRO A 384 12.72 -37.24 -19.74
C PRO A 384 14.04 -36.87 -20.46
N GLN A 385 14.77 -35.89 -19.94
CA GLN A 385 16.05 -35.43 -20.50
C GLN A 385 17.17 -36.49 -20.38
N ALA A 386 16.99 -37.44 -19.47
CA ALA A 386 17.68 -38.72 -19.45
C ALA A 386 16.64 -39.82 -19.24
N ASP A 387 15.99 -40.24 -20.32
CA ASP A 387 15.29 -41.50 -20.33
C ASP A 387 16.32 -42.61 -20.51
N PHE A 388 16.71 -43.24 -19.41
CA PHE A 388 17.59 -44.40 -19.47
C PHE A 388 16.85 -45.62 -20.01
N GLY A 389 15.53 -45.58 -20.22
CA GLY A 389 14.76 -46.69 -20.77
C GLY A 389 14.83 -47.97 -19.90
N GLY A 390 15.15 -47.84 -18.61
CA GLY A 390 15.45 -48.96 -17.73
C GLY A 390 16.87 -49.52 -17.84
N ASP A 391 17.75 -48.94 -18.68
CA ASP A 391 19.15 -49.31 -18.81
C ASP A 391 19.98 -48.74 -17.65
N VAL A 392 20.03 -49.52 -16.58
CA VAL A 392 20.78 -49.24 -15.35
C VAL A 392 22.28 -49.04 -15.65
N ALA A 393 22.83 -49.69 -16.67
CA ALA A 393 24.26 -49.58 -17.00
C ALA A 393 24.60 -48.18 -17.55
N LYS A 394 23.74 -47.62 -18.42
CA LYS A 394 23.88 -46.23 -18.87
C LYS A 394 23.74 -45.22 -17.74
N PHE A 395 22.80 -45.44 -16.82
CA PHE A 395 22.66 -44.58 -15.64
C PHE A 395 23.92 -44.58 -14.78
N ILE A 396 24.43 -45.78 -14.45
CA ILE A 396 25.66 -45.94 -13.66
C ILE A 396 26.86 -45.33 -14.40
N ALA A 397 26.97 -45.51 -15.72
CA ALA A 397 28.05 -44.94 -16.51
C ALA A 397 28.05 -43.41 -16.46
N VAL A 398 26.90 -42.77 -16.69
CA VAL A 398 26.78 -41.30 -16.58
C VAL A 398 27.05 -40.85 -15.15
N ARG A 399 26.49 -41.52 -14.14
CA ARG A 399 26.71 -41.18 -12.73
C ARG A 399 28.18 -41.28 -12.33
N SER A 400 28.87 -42.34 -12.73
CA SER A 400 30.30 -42.53 -12.45
C SER A 400 31.19 -41.48 -13.13
N GLN A 401 30.78 -40.94 -14.28
CA GLN A 401 31.47 -39.80 -14.91
C GLN A 401 31.31 -38.52 -14.08
N TRP A 402 30.14 -38.30 -13.48
CA TRP A 402 29.90 -37.18 -12.57
C TRP A 402 30.65 -37.31 -11.25
N ASP A 403 30.71 -38.51 -10.68
CA ASP A 403 31.38 -38.76 -9.40
C ASP A 403 32.90 -38.44 -9.47
N ARG A 404 33.52 -38.47 -10.67
CA ARG A 404 34.90 -38.03 -10.92
C ARG A 404 35.16 -36.54 -10.65
N TYR A 405 34.11 -35.72 -10.59
CA TYR A 405 34.21 -34.27 -10.31
C TYR A 405 33.73 -33.90 -8.90
N ILE A 406 33.24 -34.88 -8.13
CA ILE A 406 32.71 -34.69 -6.76
C ILE A 406 33.68 -35.23 -5.70
N SER A 407 34.58 -36.16 -6.06
CA SER A 407 35.63 -36.69 -5.18
C SER A 407 36.77 -35.69 -4.95
N THR A 408 37.37 -35.72 -3.74
CA THR A 408 38.56 -34.94 -3.36
C THR A 408 39.80 -35.28 -4.20
N GLU A 409 39.82 -36.44 -4.84
CA GLU A 409 40.87 -36.89 -5.77
C GLU A 409 40.47 -36.71 -7.26
N GLY A 410 39.37 -36.00 -7.50
CA GLY A 410 38.73 -35.84 -8.81
C GLY A 410 39.37 -34.78 -9.72
N SER A 411 38.93 -34.76 -10.97
CA SER A 411 39.33 -33.75 -11.96
C SER A 411 38.63 -32.41 -11.64
N SER A 412 39.27 -31.28 -11.96
CA SER A 412 38.63 -29.97 -11.83
C SER A 412 37.40 -29.85 -12.74
N LEU A 413 36.40 -29.08 -12.32
CA LEU A 413 35.20 -28.84 -13.11
C LEU A 413 35.57 -28.28 -14.49
N PRO A 414 34.91 -28.73 -15.58
CA PRO A 414 35.18 -28.23 -16.92
C PRO A 414 35.04 -26.71 -17.01
N VAL A 415 35.88 -26.09 -17.83
CA VAL A 415 35.89 -24.63 -18.05
C VAL A 415 34.50 -24.16 -18.50
N GLY A 416 33.91 -23.23 -17.75
CA GLY A 416 32.57 -22.67 -18.02
C GLY A 416 31.47 -23.11 -17.03
N TRP A 417 31.74 -24.10 -16.17
CA TRP A 417 30.80 -24.53 -15.14
C TRP A 417 30.97 -23.70 -13.85
N VAL A 418 29.86 -23.18 -13.33
CA VAL A 418 29.83 -22.39 -12.09
C VAL A 418 29.46 -23.32 -10.94
N PRO A 419 30.36 -23.60 -9.98
CA PRO A 419 29.99 -24.38 -8.80
C PRO A 419 28.93 -23.61 -7.98
N PRO A 420 27.96 -24.31 -7.36
CA PRO A 420 27.05 -23.69 -6.41
C PRO A 420 27.86 -23.01 -5.30
N THR A 421 27.54 -21.75 -4.99
CA THR A 421 28.19 -21.04 -3.88
C THR A 421 27.87 -21.79 -2.58
N THR A 422 28.90 -22.16 -1.83
CA THR A 422 28.73 -22.78 -0.51
C THR A 422 27.92 -21.84 0.38
N ARG A 423 26.84 -22.35 0.97
CA ARG A 423 26.09 -21.62 2.00
C ARG A 423 27.08 -21.31 3.13
N ILE A 424 27.03 -20.08 3.63
CA ILE A 424 27.96 -19.52 4.63
C ILE A 424 27.84 -20.24 6.00
N ASP A 425 26.87 -21.15 6.17
CA ASP A 425 26.54 -21.77 7.45
C ASP A 425 27.32 -23.06 7.76
N ASP A 426 28.06 -23.62 6.80
CA ASP A 426 28.91 -24.80 7.05
C ASP A 426 30.34 -24.37 7.41
N LYS A 427 30.53 -23.88 8.65
CA LYS A 427 31.83 -23.98 9.33
C LYS A 427 31.82 -25.22 10.22
N PRO A 428 32.84 -26.10 10.15
CA PRO A 428 32.95 -27.20 11.09
C PRO A 428 33.21 -26.66 12.51
N ALA A 429 32.61 -27.33 13.49
CA ALA A 429 32.83 -27.13 14.92
C ALA A 429 34.27 -27.46 15.33
#